data_AF-A0A2W4NZH4-F1
#
_entry.id   AF-A0A2W4NZH4-F1
#
_cell.length_a   1.000
_cell.length_b   1.000
_cell.length_c   1.000
_cell.angle_alpha   90.00
_cell.angle_beta   90.00
_cell.angle_gamma   90.00
#
_symmetry.space_group_name_H-M   'P 1'
#
loop_
_entity.id
_entity.type
_entity.pdbx_description
1 polymer ?
#
loop_
_entity_poly.entity_id
_entity_poly.type
_entity_poly.pdbx_seq_one_letter_code
_entity_poly.pdbx_strand_id
1 'polypeptide(L)'
;MIILNFAHPLTPRQLEQITALVGRAPERVQDVRTQFDLEQPFSQQVVRLLDELNISPQEWQLGGWLIVLPSLNYGAAVLLAELHGRMGHFPAILRLRPVAGTLVTEYDVAEIINLETVRAEARTRR
;
A
#
# COMPACT_ATOMS: atom_id res chain seq x y z
N MET A 1 -8.81 10.14 0.71
CA MET A 1 -8.22 8.79 0.74
C MET A 1 -7.33 8.67 1.96
N ILE A 2 -7.23 7.48 2.53
CA ILE A 2 -6.32 7.15 3.63
C ILE A 2 -5.12 6.39 3.07
N ILE A 3 -3.91 6.78 3.49
CA ILE A 3 -2.69 6.06 3.14
C ILE A 3 -2.37 5.07 4.27
N LEU A 4 -2.27 3.79 3.94
CA LEU A 4 -1.70 2.78 4.83
C LEU A 4 -0.27 2.50 4.35
N ASN A 5 0.70 2.90 5.17
CA ASN A 5 2.11 2.80 4.82
C ASN A 5 2.76 1.63 5.56
N PHE A 6 3.05 0.55 4.84
CA PHE A 6 3.74 -0.62 5.37
C PHE A 6 5.26 -0.58 5.09
N ALA A 7 5.79 0.57 4.67
CA ALA A 7 7.21 0.80 4.41
C ALA A 7 7.81 1.80 5.41
N HIS A 8 8.96 2.38 5.06
CA HIS A 8 9.50 3.51 5.82
C HIS A 8 8.58 4.73 5.74
N PRO A 9 8.57 5.60 6.76
CA PRO A 9 7.74 6.80 6.77
C PRO A 9 7.91 7.64 5.50
N LEU A 10 6.78 8.10 4.95
CA LEU A 10 6.78 8.95 3.77
C LEU A 10 7.34 10.35 4.11
N THR A 11 8.20 10.87 3.24
CA THR A 11 8.76 12.23 3.40
C THR A 11 7.74 13.29 3.00
N PRO A 12 7.88 14.54 3.47
CA PRO A 12 7.01 15.65 3.04
C PRO A 12 6.95 15.80 1.51
N ARG A 13 8.10 15.68 0.83
CA ARG A 13 8.19 15.70 -0.64
C ARG A 13 7.37 14.57 -1.28
N GLN A 14 7.42 13.36 -0.72
CA GLN A 14 6.61 12.24 -1.24
C GLN A 14 5.11 12.48 -1.04
N LEU A 15 4.71 13.07 0.09
CA LEU A 15 3.30 13.44 0.33
C LEU A 15 2.80 14.52 -0.64
N GLU A 16 3.65 15.50 -0.98
CA GLU A 16 3.37 16.50 -2.01
C GLU A 16 3.20 15.85 -3.38
N GLN A 17 4.10 14.94 -3.76
CA GLN A 17 4.01 14.21 -5.03
C GLN A 17 2.75 13.35 -5.12
N ILE A 18 2.38 12.65 -4.03
CA ILE A 18 1.12 11.89 -3.96
C ILE A 18 -0.07 12.83 -4.14
N THR A 19 -0.07 13.97 -3.44
CA THR A 19 -1.14 14.97 -3.52
C THR A 19 -1.30 15.51 -4.94
N ALA A 20 -0.19 15.79 -5.62
CA ALA A 20 -0.20 16.25 -7.02
C ALA A 20 -0.77 15.19 -7.98
N LEU A 21 -0.43 13.91 -7.80
CA LEU A 21 -0.93 12.81 -8.63
C LEU A 21 -2.42 12.52 -8.39
N VAL A 22 -2.89 12.62 -7.14
CA VAL A 22 -4.27 12.31 -6.75
C VAL A 22 -5.20 13.51 -6.88
N GLY A 23 -4.66 14.73 -6.92
CA GLY A 23 -5.41 15.99 -6.99
C GLY A 23 -5.99 16.46 -5.65
N ARG A 24 -5.70 15.76 -4.55
CA ARG A 24 -6.11 16.12 -3.18
C ARG A 24 -5.18 15.51 -2.15
N ALA A 25 -5.03 16.17 -1.01
CA ALA A 25 -4.23 15.67 0.09
C ALA A 25 -4.86 14.38 0.69
N PRO A 26 -4.05 13.46 1.24
CA PRO A 26 -4.58 12.35 2.01
C PRO A 26 -5.30 12.86 3.27
N GLU A 27 -6.40 12.22 3.64
CA GLU A 27 -7.15 12.54 4.87
C GLU A 27 -6.35 12.16 6.11
N ARG A 28 -5.62 11.04 6.01
CA ARG A 28 -4.74 10.52 7.05
C ARG A 28 -3.67 9.65 6.40
N VAL A 29 -2.47 9.66 7.01
CA VAL A 29 -1.40 8.70 6.74
C VAL A 29 -1.20 7.89 8.01
N GLN A 30 -1.26 6.56 7.90
CA GLN A 30 -1.05 5.64 9.01
C GLN A 30 0.14 4.75 8.68
N ASP A 31 1.25 4.99 9.38
CA ASP A 31 2.45 4.17 9.28
C ASP A 31 2.26 2.89 10.09
N VAL A 32 2.49 1.75 9.44
CA VAL A 32 2.33 0.41 9.98
C VAL A 32 3.69 -0.27 9.98
N ARG A 33 4.20 -0.59 11.16
CA ARG A 33 5.50 -1.26 11.30
C ARG A 33 5.38 -2.70 10.80
N THR A 34 6.05 -3.02 9.71
CA THR A 34 6.15 -4.40 9.22
C THR A 34 7.47 -5.03 9.62
N GLN A 35 7.41 -6.01 10.51
CA GLN A 35 8.53 -6.89 10.84
C GLN A 35 8.04 -8.32 10.71
N PHE A 36 8.33 -8.93 9.55
CA PHE A 36 7.98 -10.32 9.30
C PHE A 36 9.05 -11.24 9.87
N ASP A 37 8.64 -12.21 10.65
CA ASP A 37 9.44 -13.38 11.00
C ASP A 37 9.46 -14.34 9.81
N LEU A 38 10.66 -14.58 9.27
CA LEU A 38 10.86 -15.42 8.08
C LEU A 38 10.60 -16.92 8.35
N GLU A 39 10.65 -17.33 9.61
CA GLU A 39 10.47 -18.73 10.03
C GLU A 39 9.01 -19.06 10.37
N GLN A 40 8.11 -18.08 10.29
CA GLN A 40 6.69 -18.24 10.63
C GLN A 40 5.78 -18.01 9.41
N PRO A 41 4.57 -18.59 9.36
CA PRO A 41 3.64 -18.39 8.26
C PRO A 41 3.26 -16.91 8.06
N PHE A 42 3.45 -16.38 6.85
CA PHE A 42 3.21 -14.95 6.56
C PHE A 42 1.72 -14.60 6.61
N SER A 43 0.83 -15.53 6.23
CA SER A 43 -0.63 -15.31 6.28
C SER A 43 -1.10 -14.94 7.67
N GLN A 44 -0.66 -15.67 8.70
CA GLN A 44 -1.03 -15.39 10.09
C GLN A 44 -0.47 -14.05 10.57
N GLN A 45 0.77 -13.73 10.17
CA GLN A 45 1.40 -12.45 10.52
C GLN A 45 0.67 -11.26 9.89
N VAL A 46 0.28 -11.36 8.61
CA VAL A 46 -0.49 -10.33 7.90
C VAL A 46 -1.88 -10.14 8.50
N VAL A 47 -2.57 -11.22 8.84
CA VAL A 47 -3.90 -11.14 9.49
C VAL A 47 -3.79 -10.36 10.80
N ARG A 48 -2.84 -10.74 11.68
CA ARG A 48 -2.61 -10.03 12.95
C ARG A 48 -2.28 -8.56 12.72
N LEU A 49 -1.38 -8.27 11.78
CA LEU A 49 -0.98 -6.91 11.43
C LEU A 49 -2.17 -6.04 11.02
N LEU A 50 -3.10 -6.58 10.24
CA LEU A 50 -4.29 -5.85 9.78
C LEU A 50 -5.36 -5.74 10.86
N ASP A 51 -5.50 -6.75 11.73
CA ASP A 51 -6.43 -6.71 12.86
C ASP A 51 -6.01 -5.65 13.88
N GLU A 52 -4.71 -5.47 14.11
CA GLU A 52 -4.15 -4.43 14.99
C GLU A 52 -4.45 -2.99 14.51
N LEU A 53 -4.80 -2.79 13.23
CA LEU A 53 -5.21 -1.49 12.72
C LEU A 53 -6.57 -1.04 13.27
N ASN A 54 -7.36 -1.96 13.83
CA ASN A 54 -8.71 -1.71 14.36
C ASN A 54 -9.64 -1.02 13.36
N ILE A 55 -9.47 -1.30 12.06
CA ILE A 55 -10.34 -0.80 10.99
C ILE A 55 -11.53 -1.76 10.86
N SER A 56 -12.74 -1.22 10.97
CA SER A 56 -13.96 -2.01 10.88
C SER A 56 -14.18 -2.58 9.46
N PRO A 57 -14.92 -3.69 9.31
CA PRO A 57 -15.26 -4.23 8.00
C PRO A 57 -15.96 -3.20 7.08
N GLN A 58 -16.81 -2.34 7.65
CA GLN A 58 -17.50 -1.30 6.90
C GLN A 58 -16.52 -0.23 6.38
N GLU A 59 -15.55 0.18 7.20
CA GLU A 59 -14.51 1.12 6.76
C GLU A 59 -13.64 0.51 5.66
N TRP A 60 -13.26 -0.76 5.76
CA TRP A 60 -12.50 -1.45 4.70
C TRP A 60 -13.20 -1.38 3.34
N GLN A 61 -14.51 -1.58 3.31
CA GLN A 61 -15.30 -1.61 2.07
C GLN A 61 -15.60 -0.23 1.48
N LEU A 62 -15.77 0.79 2.32
CA LEU A 62 -16.16 2.14 1.89
C LEU A 62 -14.98 3.11 1.76
N GLY A 63 -13.86 2.79 2.41
CA GLY A 63 -12.67 3.65 2.44
C GLY A 63 -11.98 3.75 1.09
N GLY A 64 -11.51 4.95 0.77
CA GLY A 64 -10.55 5.13 -0.33
C GLY A 64 -9.14 4.87 0.17
N TRP A 65 -8.51 3.79 -0.27
CA TRP A 65 -7.21 3.33 0.23
C TRP A 65 -6.08 3.51 -0.79
N LEU A 66 -4.95 4.04 -0.34
CA LEU A 66 -3.67 3.95 -1.03
C LEU A 66 -2.69 3.17 -0.16
N ILE A 67 -2.14 2.07 -0.70
CA ILE A 67 -1.27 1.17 0.05
C ILE A 67 0.18 1.37 -0.39
N VAL A 68 1.05 1.69 0.57
CA VAL A 68 2.49 1.58 0.36
C VAL A 68 2.90 0.19 0.85
N LEU A 69 3.33 -0.67 -0.08
CA LEU A 69 3.62 -2.06 0.23
C LEU A 69 4.89 -2.21 1.07
N PRO A 70 4.99 -3.28 1.90
CA PRO A 70 6.26 -3.62 2.54
C PRO A 70 7.29 -4.05 1.49
N SER A 71 8.57 -3.83 1.78
CA SER A 71 9.67 -4.14 0.85
C SER A 71 9.84 -5.65 0.60
N LEU A 72 9.42 -6.50 1.54
CA LEU A 72 9.51 -7.96 1.40
C LEU A 72 8.39 -8.47 0.48
N ASN A 73 8.76 -8.92 -0.71
CA ASN A 73 7.84 -9.32 -1.79
C ASN A 73 6.79 -10.38 -1.36
N TYR A 74 7.17 -11.40 -0.60
CA TYR A 74 6.25 -12.43 -0.13
C TYR A 74 5.21 -11.84 0.83
N GLY A 75 5.65 -10.95 1.74
CA GLY A 75 4.76 -10.23 2.65
C GLY A 75 3.80 -9.31 1.90
N ALA A 76 4.29 -8.60 0.89
CA ALA A 76 3.46 -7.75 0.04
C ALA A 76 2.40 -8.55 -0.74
N ALA A 77 2.75 -9.71 -1.28
CA ALA A 77 1.81 -10.56 -2.01
C ALA A 77 0.69 -11.09 -1.10
N VAL A 78 1.05 -11.58 0.09
CA VAL A 78 0.08 -12.06 1.08
C VAL A 78 -0.81 -10.91 1.58
N LEU A 79 -0.22 -9.74 1.85
CA LEU A 79 -0.95 -8.53 2.23
C LEU A 79 -2.01 -8.17 1.19
N LEU A 80 -1.65 -8.15 -0.10
CA LEU A 80 -2.59 -7.82 -1.17
C LEU A 80 -3.77 -8.82 -1.26
N ALA A 81 -3.50 -10.11 -1.06
CA ALA A 81 -4.55 -11.13 -1.05
C ALA A 81 -5.52 -10.92 0.11
N GLU A 82 -5.01 -10.65 1.32
CA GLU A 82 -5.82 -10.40 2.51
C GLU A 82 -6.63 -9.10 2.40
N LEU A 83 -5.99 -8.01 1.94
CA LEU A 83 -6.68 -6.74 1.70
C LEU A 83 -7.80 -6.89 0.67
N HIS A 84 -7.58 -7.63 -0.42
CA HIS A 84 -8.64 -7.91 -1.39
C HIS A 84 -9.83 -8.64 -0.76
N GLY A 85 -9.58 -9.58 0.16
CA GLY A 85 -10.64 -10.25 0.93
C GLY A 85 -11.45 -9.30 1.81
N ARG A 86 -10.78 -8.35 2.48
CA ARG A 86 -11.41 -7.38 3.40
C ARG A 86 -12.15 -6.25 2.66
N MET A 87 -11.59 -5.76 1.56
CA MET A 87 -12.13 -4.65 0.75
C MET A 87 -13.16 -5.11 -0.29
N GLY A 88 -13.08 -6.36 -0.74
CA GLY A 88 -13.90 -6.88 -1.85
C GLY A 88 -13.40 -6.51 -3.26
N HIS A 89 -12.30 -5.75 -3.34
CA HIS A 89 -11.61 -5.37 -4.58
C HIS A 89 -10.11 -5.16 -4.31
N PHE A 90 -9.29 -5.04 -5.35
CA PHE A 90 -7.89 -4.70 -5.13
C PHE A 90 -7.70 -3.20 -4.80
N PRO A 91 -6.78 -2.85 -3.89
CA PRO A 91 -6.45 -1.46 -3.61
C PRO A 91 -5.56 -0.83 -4.70
N ALA A 92 -5.43 0.49 -4.69
CA ALA A 92 -4.33 1.16 -5.38
C ALA A 92 -3.04 1.07 -4.55
N ILE A 93 -1.89 0.92 -5.21
CA ILE A 93 -0.57 0.86 -4.58
C ILE A 93 0.34 2.01 -5.01
N LEU A 94 1.20 2.44 -4.09
CA LEU A 94 2.23 3.44 -4.36
C LEU A 94 3.51 2.75 -4.84
N ARG A 95 4.07 3.19 -5.97
CA ARG A 95 5.41 2.78 -6.39
C ARG A 95 6.40 3.91 -6.16
N LEU A 96 7.41 3.64 -5.33
CA LEU A 96 8.56 4.52 -5.14
C LEU A 96 9.69 4.13 -6.10
N ARG A 97 10.52 5.09 -6.51
CA ARG A 97 11.73 4.86 -7.29
C ARG A 97 12.92 5.60 -6.67
N PRO A 98 14.13 5.03 -6.70
CA PRO A 98 15.31 5.76 -6.25
C PRO A 98 15.56 6.97 -7.15
N VAL A 99 16.02 8.06 -6.54
CA VAL A 99 16.48 9.26 -7.27
C VAL A 99 17.92 9.03 -7.68
N ALA A 100 18.22 9.15 -8.98
CA ALA A 100 19.56 8.96 -9.50
C ALA A 100 20.46 10.16 -9.17
N GLY A 101 21.72 9.90 -8.81
CA GLY A 101 22.74 10.94 -8.63
C GLY A 101 22.67 11.69 -7.30
N THR A 102 21.96 11.18 -6.30
CA THR A 102 21.93 11.75 -4.94
C THR A 102 23.05 11.18 -4.07
N LEU A 103 23.56 11.98 -3.13
CA LEU A 103 24.61 11.57 -2.19
C LEU A 103 24.11 10.51 -1.19
N VAL A 104 22.84 10.60 -0.82
CA VAL A 104 22.13 9.64 0.04
C VAL A 104 21.00 9.00 -0.75
N THR A 105 20.63 7.77 -0.41
CA THR A 105 19.53 7.06 -1.09
C THR A 105 18.21 7.78 -0.82
N GLU A 106 17.69 8.45 -1.84
CA GLU A 106 16.40 9.13 -1.81
C GLU A 106 15.41 8.41 -2.73
N TYR A 107 14.12 8.55 -2.43
CA TYR A 107 13.06 7.95 -3.22
C TYR A 107 12.01 9.00 -3.59
N ASP A 108 11.64 9.04 -4.86
CA ASP A 108 10.50 9.80 -5.37
C ASP A 108 9.32 8.87 -5.64
N VAL A 109 8.11 9.45 -5.63
CA VAL A 109 6.90 8.77 -6.08
C VAL A 109 6.97 8.63 -7.60
N ALA A 110 7.01 7.39 -8.08
CA ALA A 110 7.07 7.08 -9.50
C ALA A 110 5.68 7.10 -10.14
N GLU A 111 4.73 6.42 -9.49
CA GLU A 111 3.36 6.24 -9.98
C GLU A 111 2.45 5.69 -8.87
N ILE A 112 1.15 5.78 -9.09
CA ILE A 112 0.11 5.09 -8.34
C ILE A 112 -0.54 4.08 -9.28
N ILE A 113 -0.56 2.81 -8.88
CA ILE A 113 -1.05 1.71 -9.71
C ILE A 113 -2.39 1.25 -9.14
N ASN A 114 -3.47 1.39 -9.92
CA ASN A 114 -4.78 0.84 -9.56
C ASN A 114 -4.85 -0.64 -9.93
N LEU A 115 -4.64 -1.52 -8.95
CA LEU A 115 -4.63 -2.96 -9.18
C LEU A 115 -6.00 -3.52 -9.57
N GLU A 116 -7.10 -2.87 -9.19
CA GLU A 116 -8.45 -3.28 -9.65
C GLU A 116 -8.62 -2.99 -11.14
N THR A 117 -8.12 -1.85 -11.64
CA THR A 117 -8.08 -1.57 -13.08
C THR A 117 -7.23 -2.60 -13.81
N VAL A 118 -6.02 -2.93 -13.30
CA VAL A 118 -5.16 -3.98 -13.87
C VAL A 118 -5.92 -5.31 -13.97
N ARG A 119 -6.65 -5.69 -12.91
CA ARG A 119 -7.49 -6.90 -12.90
C ARG A 119 -8.61 -6.84 -13.93
N ALA A 120 -9.31 -5.71 -14.04
CA ALA A 120 -10.40 -5.51 -14.98
C ALA A 120 -9.92 -5.62 -16.44
N GLU A 121 -8.83 -4.96 -16.80
CA GLU A 121 -8.20 -5.05 -18.13
C GLU A 121 -7.69 -6.46 -18.44
N ALA A 122 -7.19 -7.19 -17.44
CA ALA A 122 -6.78 -8.58 -17.66
C ALA A 122 -7.97 -9.49 -18.03
N ARG A 123 -9.19 -9.18 -17.60
CA ARG A 123 -10.38 -9.96 -17.96
C ARG A 123 -10.84 -9.74 -19.40
N THR A 124 -10.57 -8.58 -19.99
CA THR A 124 -10.98 -8.30 -21.38
C THR A 124 -10.10 -9.00 -22.42
N ARG A 125 -8.94 -9.53 -22.00
CA ARG A 125 -7.98 -10.26 -22.85
C ARG A 125 -8.15 -11.78 -22.82
N ARG A 126 -9.20 -12.27 -22.17
CA ARG A 126 -9.51 -13.70 -22.06
C ARG A 126 -10.25 -14.22 -23.28
#